data_AF-A0A7S7L741-F1
#
_entry.id   AF-A0A7S7L741-F1
#
_cell.length_a   1.000
_cell.length_b   1.000
_cell.length_c   1.000
_cell.angle_alpha   90.00
_cell.angle_beta   90.00
_cell.angle_gamma   90.00
#
_symmetry.space_group_name_H-M   'P 1'
#
loop_
_entity.id
_entity.type
_entity.pdbx_description
1 polymer ?
#
loop_
_entity_poly.entity_id
_entity_poly.type
_entity_poly.pdbx_seq_one_letter_code
_entity_poly.pdbx_strand_id
1 'polypeptide(L)' 'MELNQITQLIMLIQDAKDVGWDFIMEDNMLKAVDSNFGNDPMIFKSEDQLLEWLEDQFDIEHT' A
#
# COMPACT_ATOMS: atom_id res chain seq x y z
N MET A 1 4.91 6.10 15.83
CA MET A 1 5.47 4.87 15.24
C MET A 1 6.87 4.64 15.78
N GLU A 2 7.14 3.41 16.20
CA GLU A 2 8.47 2.92 16.56
C GLU A 2 9.27 2.53 15.30
N LEU A 3 10.60 2.47 15.41
CA LEU A 3 11.48 2.15 14.27
C LEU A 3 11.12 0.80 13.60
N ASN A 4 10.76 -0.20 14.38
CA ASN A 4 10.36 -1.51 13.85
C ASN A 4 9.08 -1.44 13.00
N GLN A 5 8.13 -0.58 13.37
CA GLN A 5 6.89 -0.39 12.61
C GLN A 5 7.15 0.32 11.28
N ILE A 6 8.08 1.29 11.28
CA ILE A 6 8.53 1.96 10.05
C ILE A 6 9.19 0.95 9.10
N THR A 7 10.04 0.06 9.62
CA THR A 7 10.65 -1.00 8.81
C THR A 7 9.62 -1.95 8.21
N GLN A 8 8.62 -2.37 9.00
CA GLN A 8 7.52 -3.21 8.50
C GLN A 8 6.72 -2.54 7.39
N LEU A 9 6.36 -1.27 7.58
CA LEU A 9 5.66 -0.48 6.57
C LEU A 9 6.46 -0.37 5.27
N ILE A 10 7.78 -0.16 5.37
CA ILE A 10 8.65 -0.11 4.19
C ILE A 10 8.64 -1.44 3.44
N MET A 11 8.72 -2.58 4.14
CA MET A 11 8.68 -3.90 3.50
C MET A 11 7.35 -4.13 2.78
N LEU A 12 6.23 -3.86 3.43
CA LEU A 12 4.90 -4.01 2.83
C LEU A 12 4.70 -3.13 1.59
N ILE A 13 5.22 -1.89 1.59
CA ILE A 13 5.18 -1.01 0.43
C ILE A 13 6.05 -1.54 -0.71
N GLN A 14 7.18 -2.18 -0.41
CA GLN A 14 8.03 -2.81 -1.43
C GLN A 14 7.32 -4.00 -2.07
N ASP A 15 6.71 -4.87 -1.27
CA ASP A 15 5.95 -6.02 -1.76
C ASP A 15 4.77 -5.57 -2.62
N ALA A 16 4.02 -4.55 -2.16
CA ALA A 16 2.94 -3.95 -2.95
C ALA A 16 3.42 -3.39 -4.30
N LYS A 17 4.64 -2.83 -4.37
CA LYS A 17 5.24 -2.39 -5.63
C LYS A 17 5.59 -3.54 -6.57
N ASP A 18 6.04 -4.66 -6.03
CA ASP A 18 6.43 -5.81 -6.83
C ASP A 18 5.22 -6.45 -7.54
N VAL A 19 4.00 -6.36 -6.97
CA VAL A 19 2.74 -6.73 -7.65
C VAL A 19 2.16 -5.65 -8.56
N GLY A 20 2.82 -4.49 -8.65
CA GLY A 20 2.44 -3.39 -9.53
C GLY A 20 1.55 -2.32 -8.91
N TRP A 21 1.51 -2.19 -7.57
CA TRP A 21 0.92 -1.01 -6.94
C TRP A 21 1.95 0.10 -6.77
N ASP A 22 1.65 1.28 -7.30
CA ASP A 22 2.43 2.49 -7.07
C ASP A 22 1.74 3.41 -6.07
N PHE A 23 2.53 4.11 -5.26
CA PHE A 23 2.01 5.04 -4.25
C PHE A 23 2.28 6.48 -4.66
N ILE A 24 1.22 7.29 -4.74
CA ILE A 24 1.30 8.71 -5.10
C ILE A 24 0.63 9.57 -4.03
N MET A 25 1.12 10.80 -3.88
CA MET A 25 0.48 11.82 -3.04
C MET A 25 -0.22 12.84 -3.94
N GLU A 26 -1.53 12.99 -3.78
CA GLU A 26 -2.34 13.97 -4.52
C GLU A 26 -3.36 14.60 -3.57
N ASP A 27 -3.52 15.93 -3.61
CA ASP A 27 -4.41 16.68 -2.71
C ASP A 27 -4.23 16.35 -1.22
N ASN A 28 -2.97 16.11 -0.80
CA ASN A 28 -2.62 15.73 0.57
C ASN A 28 -3.22 14.38 1.02
N MET A 29 -3.59 13.52 0.07
CA MET A 29 -4.03 12.14 0.30
C MET A 29 -3.06 11.17 -0.35
N LEU A 30 -2.75 10.08 0.36
CA LEU A 30 -2.00 8.96 -0.20
C LEU A 30 -2.94 8.11 -1.04
N LYS A 31 -2.50 7.73 -2.24
CA LYS A 31 -3.22 6.85 -3.14
C LYS A 31 -2.34 5.69 -3.58
N ALA A 32 -2.89 4.48 -3.64
CA ALA A 32 -2.29 3.35 -4.35
C ALA A 32 -2.93 3.22 -5.73
N VAL A 33 -2.11 3.12 -6.77
CA VAL A 33 -2.51 3.06 -8.17
C VAL A 33 -2.01 1.75 -8.77
N ASP A 34 -2.91 1.00 -9.38
CA ASP A 34 -2.56 -0.26 -10.04
C ASP A 34 -1.96 0.04 -11.42
N SER A 35 -0.67 -0.22 -11.57
CA SER A 35 0.05 -0.07 -12.83
C SER A 35 -0.21 -1.21 -13.82
N ASN A 36 -0.76 -2.34 -13.36
CA ASN A 36 -0.91 -3.57 -14.12
C ASN A 36 -2.34 -3.78 -14.68
N PHE A 37 -3.40 -3.49 -13.91
CA PHE A 37 -4.77 -3.90 -14.27
C PHE A 37 -5.82 -2.79 -14.34
N GLY A 38 -5.43 -1.52 -14.13
CA GLY A 38 -6.35 -0.38 -14.29
C GLY A 38 -7.49 -0.34 -13.27
N ASN A 39 -7.27 -0.95 -12.10
CA ASN A 39 -8.14 -0.78 -10.94
C ASN A 39 -8.20 0.70 -10.53
N ASP A 40 -9.35 1.12 -10.00
CA ASP A 40 -9.50 2.47 -9.47
C ASP A 40 -8.50 2.70 -8.32
N PRO A 41 -7.89 3.90 -8.22
CA PRO A 41 -6.94 4.19 -7.15
C PRO A 41 -7.56 4.00 -5.77
N MET A 42 -6.87 3.27 -4.90
CA MET A 42 -7.25 3.18 -3.49
C MET A 42 -6.77 4.43 -2.75
N ILE A 43 -7.69 5.14 -2.08
CA ILE A 43 -7.38 6.39 -1.37
C ILE A 43 -7.40 6.12 0.13
N PHE A 44 -6.30 6.43 0.81
CA PHE A 44 -6.16 6.22 2.24
C PHE A 44 -6.50 7.49 3.02
N LYS A 45 -7.44 7.38 3.97
CA LYS A 45 -7.85 8.50 4.84
C LYS A 45 -7.21 8.45 6.23
N SER A 46 -6.56 7.35 6.56
CA SER A 46 -5.85 7.13 7.82
C SER A 46 -4.70 6.13 7.63
N GLU A 47 -3.78 6.11 8.60
CA GLU A 47 -2.71 5.13 8.69
C GLU A 47 -3.26 3.69 8.80
N ASP A 48 -4.29 3.48 9.61
CA ASP A 48 -4.91 2.16 9.79
C ASP A 48 -5.46 1.57 8.47
N GLN A 49 -6.07 2.40 7.62
CA GLN A 49 -6.57 1.96 6.30
C GLN A 49 -5.45 1.54 5.36
N LEU A 50 -4.29 2.19 5.45
CA LEU A 50 -3.13 1.81 4.65
C LEU A 50 -2.58 0.46 5.12
N LEU A 51 -2.46 0.26 6.43
CA LEU A 51 -1.93 -0.97 7.01
C LEU A 51 -2.81 -2.18 6.69
N GLU A 52 -4.12 -2.07 6.93
CA GLU A 52 -5.07 -3.15 6.62
C GLU A 52 -5.03 -3.51 5.13
N TRP A 53 -5.01 -2.51 4.25
CA TRP A 53 -4.94 -2.75 2.81
C TRP A 53 -3.62 -3.39 2.37
N LEU A 54 -2.50 -2.99 2.96
CA LEU A 54 -1.19 -3.58 2.68
C LEU A 54 -1.11 -5.05 3.12
N GLU A 55 -1.68 -5.38 4.29
CA GLU A 55 -1.81 -6.76 4.77
C GLU A 55 -2.66 -7.61 3.80
N ASP A 56 -3.79 -7.08 3.34
CA ASP A 56 -4.64 -7.75 2.35
C ASP A 56 -3.91 -8.05 1.03
N GLN A 57 -3.10 -7.11 0.52
CA GLN A 57 -2.34 -7.33 -0.72
C GLN A 57 -1.29 -8.42 -0.55
N PHE A 58 -0.63 -8.47 0.61
CA PHE A 58 0.36 -9.48 0.92
C PHE A 58 -0.26 -10.89 1.00
N ASP A 59 -1.42 -11.03 1.66
CA ASP A 59 -2.12 -12.31 1.78
C ASP A 59 -2.63 -12.84 0.43
N ILE A 60 -3.01 -11.94 -0.50
CA ILE A 60 -3.43 -12.28 -1.86
C ILE A 60 -2.28 -12.89 -2.68
N GLU A 61 -1.05 -12.39 -2.56
CA GLU A 61 0.11 -12.99 -3.24
C GLU A 61 0.45 -14.39 -2.75
N HIS A 62 0.15 -14.68 -1.48
CA HIS A 62 0.60 -15.90 -0.80
C HIS A 62 -0.47 -17.01 -0.78
N THR A 63 -1.55 -16.87 -1.55
CA THR A 63 -2.63 -17.86 -1.70
C THR A 63 -2.69 -18.44 -3.12
#